data_AF-A0A7Z9C3L6-F1
#
_entry.id   AF-A0A7Z9C3L6-F1
#
_cell.length_a   1.000
_cell.length_b   1.000
_cell.length_c   1.000
_cell.angle_alpha   90.00
_cell.angle_beta   90.00
_cell.angle_gamma   90.00
#
_symmetry.space_group_name_H-M   'P 1'
#
loop_
_entity.id
_entity.type
_entity.pdbx_description
1 polymer ?
#
loop_
_entity_poly.entity_id
_entity_poly.type
_entity_poly.pdbx_seq_one_letter_code
_entity_poly.pdbx_strand_id
1 'polypeptide(L)'
;MTASTTPRPIATLLDAPGVALIGRLLLTSPFWISGVLKLFDFPSAVGEAVHFGLQPAALVAVAVILLQIGGSLAVILKRRTWLGAGALGVFTALADLIGHAFWTLPDPMARFHDMNAFTANLGLIGGLILAAVLAERRRA
;
A
#
# COMPACT_ATOMS: atom_id res chain seq x y z
N MET A 1 2.21 -9.39 -34.72
CA MET A 1 3.46 -9.01 -34.03
C MET A 1 3.47 -7.49 -33.93
N THR A 2 3.01 -6.92 -32.83
CA THR A 2 3.07 -5.45 -32.64
C THR A 2 4.51 -5.08 -32.34
N ALA A 3 5.14 -4.31 -33.22
CA ALA A 3 6.47 -3.77 -32.96
C ALA A 3 6.41 -2.99 -31.64
N SER A 4 7.31 -3.31 -30.71
CA SER A 4 7.44 -2.55 -29.47
C SER A 4 7.78 -1.11 -29.82
N THR A 5 6.84 -0.19 -29.60
CA THR A 5 7.01 1.26 -29.81
C THR A 5 7.99 1.87 -28.79
N THR A 6 8.48 1.08 -27.83
CA THR A 6 9.39 1.52 -26.79
C THR A 6 10.81 1.67 -27.34
N PRO A 7 11.45 2.85 -27.19
CA PRO A 7 12.86 3.02 -27.54
C PRO A 7 13.75 1.97 -26.86
N ARG A 8 14.69 1.38 -27.61
CA ARG A 8 15.61 0.34 -27.14
C ARG A 8 16.27 0.59 -25.77
N PRO A 9 16.79 1.81 -25.44
CA PRO A 9 17.38 2.04 -24.12
C PRO A 9 16.35 1.90 -22.98
N ILE A 10 15.12 2.35 -23.21
CA ILE A 10 14.03 2.28 -22.22
C ILE A 10 13.59 0.83 -22.03
N ALA A 11 13.45 0.06 -23.13
CA ALA A 11 13.13 -1.36 -23.05
C ALA A 11 14.17 -2.14 -22.24
N THR A 12 15.46 -1.88 -22.50
CA THR A 12 16.58 -2.53 -21.77
C THR A 12 16.54 -2.23 -20.27
N LEU A 13 16.21 -0.99 -19.90
CA LEU A 13 16.06 -0.59 -18.50
C LEU A 13 14.84 -1.28 -17.85
N LEU A 14 13.69 -1.30 -18.52
CA LEU A 14 12.46 -1.91 -17.99
C LEU A 14 12.56 -3.44 -17.85
N ASP A 15 13.36 -4.08 -18.70
CA ASP A 15 13.63 -5.53 -18.63
C ASP A 15 14.61 -5.90 -17.51
N ALA A 16 15.35 -4.93 -16.95
CA ALA A 16 16.29 -5.19 -15.89
C ALA A 16 15.57 -5.71 -14.62
N PRO A 17 15.97 -6.87 -14.06
CA PRO A 17 15.28 -7.48 -12.92
C PRO A 17 15.28 -6.59 -11.67
N GLY A 18 16.29 -5.74 -11.52
CA GLY A 18 16.40 -4.75 -10.44
C GLY A 18 15.32 -3.68 -10.48
N VAL A 19 14.92 -3.21 -11.66
CA VAL A 19 13.90 -2.16 -11.81
C VAL A 19 12.55 -2.64 -11.31
N ALA A 20 12.17 -3.87 -11.66
CA ALA A 20 10.93 -4.47 -11.14
C ALA A 20 10.98 -4.72 -9.62
N LEU A 21 12.13 -5.00 -9.03
CA LEU A 21 12.28 -5.11 -7.58
C LEU A 21 12.13 -3.77 -6.88
N ILE A 22 12.83 -2.74 -7.36
CA ILE A 22 12.76 -1.38 -6.84
C ILE A 22 11.32 -0.87 -6.91
N GLY A 23 10.63 -1.05 -8.04
CA GLY A 23 9.24 -0.65 -8.18
C GLY A 23 8.32 -1.29 -7.14
N ARG A 24 8.53 -2.56 -6.79
CA ARG A 24 7.73 -3.25 -5.75
C ARG A 24 8.07 -2.79 -4.34
N LEU A 25 9.35 -2.51 -4.06
CA LEU A 25 9.79 -1.96 -2.77
C LEU A 25 9.20 -0.56 -2.55
N LEU A 26 9.25 0.29 -3.57
CA LEU A 26 8.68 1.64 -3.53
C LEU A 26 7.16 1.60 -3.41
N LEU A 27 6.48 0.79 -4.23
CA LEU A 27 5.03 0.63 -4.18
C LEU A 27 4.54 0.15 -2.80
N THR A 28 5.31 -0.71 -2.12
CA THR A 28 4.93 -1.24 -0.81
C THR A 28 5.49 -0.43 0.36
N SER A 29 6.27 0.62 0.10
CA SER A 29 6.98 1.38 1.14
C SER A 29 6.11 1.97 2.24
N PRO A 30 4.93 2.55 1.97
CA PRO A 30 4.10 3.09 3.05
C PRO A 30 3.70 2.01 4.07
N PHE A 31 3.50 0.78 3.60
CA PHE A 31 3.05 -0.34 4.42
C PHE A 31 4.17 -0.93 5.25
N TRP A 32 5.29 -1.34 4.64
CA TRP A 32 6.35 -1.98 5.42
C TRP A 32 7.07 -1.00 6.35
N ILE A 33 7.20 0.28 5.96
CA ILE A 33 7.72 1.32 6.87
C ILE A 33 6.78 1.48 8.06
N SER A 34 5.47 1.65 7.82
CA SER A 34 4.47 1.76 8.90
C SER A 34 4.48 0.53 9.80
N GLY A 35 4.50 -0.67 9.24
CA GLY A 35 4.48 -1.92 10.01
C GLY A 35 5.74 -2.09 10.86
N VAL A 36 6.92 -1.72 10.34
CA VAL A 36 8.19 -1.79 11.10
C VAL A 36 8.18 -0.78 12.24
N LEU A 37 7.73 0.44 12.00
CA LEU A 37 7.60 1.45 13.06
C LEU A 37 6.63 0.98 14.15
N LYS A 38 5.48 0.41 13.76
CA LYS A 38 4.49 -0.17 14.69
C LYS A 38 5.00 -1.40 15.45
N LEU A 39 5.98 -2.13 14.92
CA LEU A 39 6.65 -3.22 15.65
C LEU A 39 7.58 -2.69 16.74
N PHE A 40 8.32 -1.62 16.46
CA PHE A 40 9.20 -0.99 17.45
C PHE A 40 8.43 -0.16 18.49
N ASP A 41 7.26 0.35 18.12
CA ASP A 41 6.37 1.10 19.01
C ASP A 41 4.94 0.52 18.99
N PHE A 42 4.83 -0.70 19.51
CA PHE A 42 3.53 -1.37 19.65
C PHE A 42 2.53 -0.59 20.53
N PRO A 43 2.91 0.04 21.65
CA PRO A 43 1.99 0.88 22.43
C PRO A 43 1.33 1.97 21.60
N SER A 44 2.08 2.68 20.74
CA SER A 44 1.51 3.68 19.84
C SER A 44 0.54 3.06 18.83
N ALA A 45 0.85 1.87 18.30
CA ALA A 45 -0.06 1.16 17.39
C ALA A 45 -1.40 0.78 18.06
N VAL A 46 -1.36 0.39 19.34
CA VAL A 46 -2.58 0.15 20.13
C VAL A 46 -3.34 1.45 20.37
N GLY A 47 -2.63 2.55 20.67
CA GLY A 47 -3.22 3.88 20.84
C GLY A 47 -3.98 4.37 19.60
N GLU A 48 -3.43 4.10 18.41
CA GLU A 48 -4.08 4.40 17.13
C GLU A 48 -5.37 3.58 16.95
N ALA A 49 -5.35 2.28 17.25
CA ALA A 49 -6.56 1.45 17.20
C ALA A 49 -7.64 1.92 18.20
N VAL A 50 -7.24 2.36 19.40
CA VAL A 50 -8.15 2.98 20.38
C VAL A 50 -8.72 4.30 19.86
N HIS A 51 -7.88 5.14 19.23
CA HIS A 51 -8.31 6.41 18.65
C HIS A 51 -9.40 6.22 17.59
N PHE A 52 -9.28 5.18 16.77
CA PHE A 52 -10.30 4.79 15.79
C PHE A 52 -11.49 4.01 16.39
N GLY A 53 -11.54 3.81 17.71
CA GLY A 53 -12.62 3.09 18.39
C GLY A 53 -12.64 1.59 18.12
N LEU A 54 -11.55 1.02 17.60
CA LEU A 54 -11.47 -0.39 17.20
C LEU A 54 -11.15 -1.25 18.41
N GLN A 55 -12.05 -2.19 18.73
CA GLN A 55 -11.90 -3.12 19.84
C GLN A 55 -11.97 -4.58 19.35
N PRO A 56 -11.10 -5.48 19.83
CA PRO A 56 -10.02 -5.26 20.80
C PRO A 56 -8.78 -4.59 20.18
N ALA A 57 -8.35 -3.44 20.71
CA ALA A 57 -7.32 -2.60 20.10
C ALA A 57 -5.97 -3.33 19.87
N ALA A 58 -5.54 -4.15 20.83
CA ALA A 58 -4.30 -4.93 20.69
C ALA A 58 -4.37 -5.95 19.54
N LEU A 59 -5.50 -6.63 19.36
CA LEU A 59 -5.67 -7.59 18.27
C LEU A 59 -5.71 -6.87 16.92
N VAL A 60 -6.37 -5.71 16.86
CA VAL A 60 -6.42 -4.87 15.65
C VAL A 60 -5.02 -4.38 15.30
N ALA A 61 -4.25 -3.88 16.26
CA ALA A 61 -2.87 -3.44 16.03
C ALA A 61 -2.00 -4.58 15.48
N VAL A 62 -2.07 -5.78 16.07
CA VAL A 62 -1.37 -6.97 15.57
C VAL A 62 -1.82 -7.33 14.15
N ALA A 63 -3.13 -7.34 13.88
CA ALA A 63 -3.66 -7.66 12.55
C ALA A 63 -3.19 -6.66 11.49
N VAL A 64 -3.18 -5.35 11.81
CA VAL A 64 -2.69 -4.30 10.91
C VAL A 64 -1.20 -4.49 10.63
N ILE A 65 -0.38 -4.73 11.65
CA ILE A 65 1.07 -4.98 11.48
C ILE A 65 1.31 -6.21 10.59
N LEU A 66 0.63 -7.32 10.87
CA LEU A 66 0.76 -8.56 10.09
C LEU A 66 0.31 -8.36 8.65
N LEU A 67 -0.78 -7.62 8.42
CA LEU A 67 -1.27 -7.30 7.08
C LEU A 67 -0.27 -6.41 6.33
N GLN A 68 0.25 -5.37 6.96
CA GLN A 68 1.19 -4.43 6.35
C GLN A 68 2.52 -5.12 5.97
N ILE A 69 3.13 -5.84 6.92
CA ILE A 69 4.39 -6.55 6.69
C ILE A 69 4.18 -7.75 5.76
N GLY A 70 3.21 -8.60 6.06
CA GLY A 70 2.93 -9.81 5.29
C GLY A 70 2.49 -9.51 3.86
N GLY A 71 1.61 -8.52 3.68
CA GLY A 71 1.16 -8.06 2.36
C GLY A 71 2.31 -7.48 1.54
N SER A 72 3.18 -6.65 2.16
CA SER A 72 4.35 -6.09 1.48
C SER A 72 5.31 -7.19 1.04
N LEU A 73 5.59 -8.15 1.93
CA LEU A 73 6.49 -9.25 1.63
C LEU A 73 5.93 -10.16 0.52
N ALA A 74 4.63 -10.40 0.50
CA ALA A 74 3.96 -11.16 -0.57
C ALA A 74 4.16 -10.50 -1.95
N VAL A 75 4.04 -9.16 -2.02
CA VAL A 75 4.27 -8.40 -3.26
C VAL A 75 5.75 -8.38 -3.65
N ILE A 76 6.65 -8.11 -2.70
CA ILE A 76 8.11 -8.04 -2.93
C ILE A 76 8.68 -9.41 -3.34
N LEU A 77 8.21 -10.51 -2.77
CA LEU A 77 8.68 -11.86 -3.11
C LEU A 77 7.95 -12.48 -4.31
N LYS A 78 6.98 -11.76 -4.91
CA LYS A 78 6.08 -12.28 -5.96
C LYS A 78 5.26 -13.52 -5.54
N ARG A 79 5.13 -13.76 -4.23
CA ARG A 79 4.42 -14.94 -3.70
C ARG A 79 3.01 -14.53 -3.34
N ARG A 80 2.02 -15.02 -4.11
CA ARG A 80 0.60 -14.66 -3.94
C ARG A 80 0.39 -13.14 -3.95
N THR A 81 1.03 -12.45 -4.90
CA THR A 81 0.94 -10.99 -5.07
C THR A 81 -0.48 -10.48 -5.10
N TRP A 82 -1.43 -11.22 -5.69
CA TRP A 82 -2.83 -10.83 -5.74
C TRP A 82 -3.46 -10.72 -4.34
N LEU A 83 -3.13 -11.64 -3.42
CA LEU A 83 -3.60 -11.57 -2.03
C LEU A 83 -2.93 -10.43 -1.28
N GLY A 84 -1.63 -10.27 -1.42
CA GLY A 84 -0.89 -9.19 -0.75
C GLY A 84 -1.37 -7.81 -1.22
N ALA A 85 -1.37 -7.57 -2.53
CA ALA A 85 -1.79 -6.31 -3.11
C ALA A 85 -3.29 -6.04 -2.89
N GLY A 86 -4.14 -7.07 -2.97
CA GLY A 86 -5.57 -6.96 -2.69
C GLY A 86 -5.84 -6.60 -1.22
N ALA A 87 -5.22 -7.31 -0.28
CA ALA A 87 -5.37 -7.04 1.15
C ALA A 87 -4.86 -5.64 1.52
N LEU A 88 -3.69 -5.25 1.00
CA LEU A 88 -3.15 -3.90 1.21
C LEU A 88 -4.06 -2.82 0.61
N GLY A 89 -4.57 -3.04 -0.61
CA GLY A 89 -5.46 -2.09 -1.28
C GLY A 89 -6.79 -1.90 -0.55
N VAL A 90 -7.42 -2.99 -0.10
CA VAL A 90 -8.65 -2.93 0.71
C VAL A 90 -8.38 -2.25 2.06
N PHE A 91 -7.28 -2.60 2.72
CA PHE A 91 -6.87 -1.95 3.96
C PHE A 91 -6.68 -0.44 3.77
N THR A 92 -5.96 -0.01 2.73
CA THR A 92 -5.78 1.42 2.42
C THR A 92 -7.13 2.09 2.22
N ALA A 93 -8.01 1.53 1.39
CA ALA A 93 -9.32 2.14 1.12
C ALA A 93 -10.15 2.32 2.40
N LEU A 94 -10.17 1.31 3.28
CA LEU A 94 -10.89 1.39 4.56
C LEU A 94 -10.23 2.38 5.52
N ALA A 95 -8.91 2.35 5.64
CA ALA A 95 -8.17 3.26 6.51
C ALA A 95 -8.35 4.72 6.07
N ASP A 96 -8.40 4.98 4.77
CA ASP A 96 -8.56 6.32 4.19
C ASP A 96 -9.98 6.86 4.41
N LEU A 97 -11.01 6.01 4.24
CA LEU A 97 -12.41 6.38 4.50
C LEU A 97 -12.67 6.69 5.98
N ILE A 98 -11.99 5.99 6.89
CA ILE A 98 -12.15 6.16 8.34
C ILE A 98 -11.26 7.31 8.86
N GLY A 99 -10.02 7.37 8.40
CA GLY A 99 -8.97 8.24 8.94
C GLY A 99 -8.83 9.60 8.27
N HIS A 100 -9.25 9.75 7.02
CA HIS A 100 -9.13 10.98 6.23
C HIS A 100 -10.51 11.46 5.75
N ALA A 101 -11.47 11.57 6.66
CA ALA A 101 -12.80 12.10 6.38
C ALA A 101 -12.76 13.63 6.17
N PHE A 102 -12.00 14.09 5.17
CA PHE A 102 -11.76 15.50 4.86
C PHE A 102 -13.06 16.29 4.64
N TRP A 103 -14.14 15.62 4.25
CA TRP A 103 -15.48 16.19 4.07
C TRP A 103 -16.12 16.65 5.38
N THR A 104 -15.59 16.23 6.53
CA THR A 104 -16.07 16.64 7.87
C THR A 104 -15.24 17.74 8.51
N LEU A 105 -14.10 18.11 7.92
CA LEU A 105 -13.18 19.08 8.50
C LEU A 105 -13.60 20.53 8.22
N PRO A 106 -13.80 21.36 9.26
CA PRO A 106 -14.17 22.76 9.10
C PRO A 106 -12.98 23.67 8.75
N ASP A 107 -11.76 23.28 9.14
CA ASP A 107 -10.55 24.03 8.82
C ASP A 107 -10.11 23.79 7.36
N PRO A 108 -10.01 24.83 6.52
CA PRO A 108 -9.65 24.68 5.10
C PRO A 108 -8.26 24.07 4.87
N MET A 109 -7.29 24.33 5.75
CA MET A 109 -5.93 23.83 5.61
C MET A 109 -5.87 22.33 5.92
N ALA A 110 -6.46 21.90 7.04
CA ALA A 110 -6.57 20.50 7.41
C ALA A 110 -7.33 19.69 6.34
N ARG A 111 -8.43 20.25 5.81
CA ARG A 111 -9.18 19.64 4.71
C ARG A 111 -8.33 19.44 3.45
N PHE A 112 -7.50 20.41 3.08
CA PHE A 112 -6.60 20.29 1.93
C PHE A 112 -5.54 19.21 2.13
N HIS A 113 -4.95 19.14 3.34
CA HIS A 113 -3.97 18.12 3.68
C HIS A 113 -4.56 16.70 3.59
N ASP A 114 -5.74 16.46 4.18
CA ASP A 114 -6.39 15.14 4.13
C ASP A 114 -6.87 14.78 2.72
N MET A 115 -7.37 15.74 1.95
CA MET A 115 -7.73 15.50 0.54
C MET A 115 -6.51 15.05 -0.29
N ASN A 116 -5.36 15.68 -0.07
CA ASN A 116 -4.14 15.32 -0.77
C ASN A 116 -3.65 13.92 -0.37
N ALA A 117 -3.70 13.60 0.93
CA ALA A 117 -3.39 12.25 1.42
C ALA A 117 -4.33 11.19 0.83
N PHE A 118 -5.64 11.46 0.84
CA PHE A 118 -6.67 10.60 0.24
C PHE A 118 -6.41 10.33 -1.24
N THR A 119 -6.12 11.38 -2.01
CA THR A 119 -5.82 11.27 -3.44
C THR A 119 -4.54 10.48 -3.70
N ALA A 120 -3.50 10.66 -2.87
CA ALA A 120 -2.27 9.87 -2.96
C ALA A 120 -2.53 8.39 -2.65
N ASN A 121 -3.36 8.09 -1.66
CA ASN A 121 -3.78 6.74 -1.29
C ASN A 121 -4.59 6.07 -2.42
N LEU A 122 -5.48 6.79 -3.10
CA LEU A 122 -6.17 6.29 -4.30
C LEU A 122 -5.18 5.89 -5.42
N GLY A 123 -4.16 6.72 -5.67
CA GLY A 123 -3.09 6.40 -6.61
C GLY A 123 -2.33 5.13 -6.21
N LEU A 124 -2.03 4.98 -4.92
CA LEU A 124 -1.38 3.81 -4.35
C LEU A 124 -2.21 2.53 -4.55
N ILE A 125 -3.52 2.59 -4.28
CA ILE A 125 -4.46 1.48 -4.52
C ILE A 125 -4.45 1.09 -6.00
N GLY A 126 -4.50 2.06 -6.92
CA GLY A 126 -4.38 1.82 -8.35
C GLY A 126 -3.08 1.10 -8.71
N GLY A 127 -1.96 1.52 -8.13
CA GLY A 127 -0.66 0.86 -8.29
C GLY A 127 -0.65 -0.59 -7.80
N LEU A 128 -1.29 -0.88 -6.66
CA LEU A 128 -1.44 -2.23 -6.12
C LEU A 128 -2.32 -3.12 -7.02
N ILE A 129 -3.43 -2.59 -7.52
CA ILE A 129 -4.30 -3.30 -8.48
C ILE A 129 -3.51 -3.65 -9.74
N LEU A 130 -2.78 -2.69 -10.32
CA LEU A 130 -1.94 -2.93 -11.50
C LEU A 130 -0.85 -3.97 -11.21
N ALA A 131 -0.22 -3.91 -10.04
CA ALA A 131 0.78 -4.90 -9.62
C ALA A 131 0.17 -6.31 -9.50
N ALA A 132 -1.05 -6.44 -8.99
CA ALA A 132 -1.78 -7.70 -8.94
C ALA A 132 -2.08 -8.23 -10.35
N VAL A 133 -2.64 -7.39 -11.22
CA VAL A 133 -2.97 -7.74 -12.62
C VAL A 133 -1.71 -8.19 -13.38
N LEU A 134 -0.62 -7.43 -13.28
CA LEU A 134 0.63 -7.75 -13.97
C LEU A 134 1.28 -9.02 -13.42
N ALA A 135 1.16 -9.28 -12.10
CA ALA A 135 1.68 -10.50 -11.51
C ALA A 135 0.89 -11.74 -11.98
N GLU A 136 -0.43 -11.62 -12.16
CA GLU A 136 -1.27 -12.71 -12.65
C GLU A 136 -1.04 -12.99 -14.14
N ARG A 137 -0.94 -11.93 -14.96
CA ARG A 137 -0.61 -12.06 -16.39
C ARG A 137 0.75 -12.70 -16.67
N ARG A 138 1.70 -12.65 -15.71
CA ARG A 138 2.99 -13.34 -15.84
C ARG A 138 2.95 -14.81 -15.40
N ARG A 139 1.86 -15.27 -14.78
CA ARG A 139 1.65 -16.68 -14.39
C ARG A 139 0.89 -17.48 -15.46
N ALA A 140 0.01 -16.83 -16.20
CA ALA A 140 -0.71 -17.38 -17.35
C ALA A 140 0.21 -17.49 -18.58
#